data_AF-A0A540NQ35-F1
#
_entry.id   AF-A0A540NQ35-F1
#
_cell.length_a   1.000
_cell.length_b   1.000
_cell.length_c   1.000
_cell.angle_alpha   90.00
_cell.angle_beta   90.00
_cell.angle_gamma   90.00
#
_symmetry.space_group_name_H-M   'P 1'
#
loop_
_entity.id
_entity.type
_entity.pdbx_description
1 polymer ?
#
loop_
_entity_poly.entity_id
_entity_poly.type
_entity_poly.pdbx_seq_one_letter_code
_entity_poly.pdbx_strand_id
1 'polypeptide(L)' 'MDSASHGGLSSLNWSLRLKISMQAAKGLEYLHKESVPPIVHRNVKTLNILLDAEWNTRIADFGLLTSNDKDVK' A
#
# COMPACT_ATOMS: atom_id res chain seq x y z
N MET A 1 39.67 2.15 14.04
CA MET A 1 38.69 3.02 13.38
C MET A 1 38.14 2.20 12.23
N ASP A 2 36.95 1.59 12.28
CA ASP A 2 35.70 1.97 12.97
C ASP A 2 35.00 0.68 13.45
N SER A 3 34.97 0.37 14.75
CA SER A 3 33.95 0.78 15.74
C SER A 3 32.50 0.54 15.27
N ALA A 4 31.90 -0.50 15.84
CA ALA A 4 30.47 -0.82 15.71
C ALA A 4 29.57 0.33 16.20
N SER A 5 28.53 0.67 15.44
CA SER A 5 27.37 1.41 15.97
C SER A 5 26.21 1.51 14.96
N HIS A 6 25.05 1.05 15.43
CA HIS A 6 23.70 1.05 14.83
C HIS A 6 23.38 -0.11 13.88
N GLY A 7 22.45 -0.98 14.32
CA GLY A 7 21.81 -2.01 13.50
C GLY A 7 21.25 -1.36 12.24
N GLY A 8 21.94 -1.60 11.12
CA GLY A 8 21.58 -1.03 9.84
C GLY A 8 20.25 -1.62 9.40
N LEU A 9 19.18 -0.84 9.49
CA LEU A 9 18.06 -0.98 8.56
C LEU A 9 18.71 -1.07 7.18
N SER A 10 18.62 -2.23 6.54
CA SER A 10 19.04 -2.42 5.17
C SER A 10 18.34 -1.32 4.36
N SER A 11 19.12 -0.32 3.92
CA SER A 11 18.58 0.82 3.21
C SER A 11 17.69 0.30 2.08
N LEU A 12 16.44 0.77 2.02
CA LEU A 12 15.52 0.48 0.94
C LEU A 12 16.21 0.87 -0.37
N ASN A 13 16.80 -0.11 -1.06
CA ASN A 13 17.55 0.15 -2.28
C ASN A 13 16.58 0.55 -3.41
N TRP A 14 17.11 1.15 -4.47
CA TRP A 14 16.29 1.69 -5.55
C TRP A 14 15.39 0.64 -6.21
N SER A 15 15.92 -0.56 -6.46
CA SER A 15 15.16 -1.67 -7.04
C SER A 15 13.97 -2.07 -6.17
N LEU A 16 14.16 -2.11 -4.85
CA LEU A 16 13.10 -2.43 -3.89
C LEU A 16 12.03 -1.34 -3.84
N ARG A 17 12.41 -0.07 -3.90
CA ARG A 17 11.46 1.06 -4.01
C ARG A 17 10.62 0.94 -5.27
N LEU A 18 11.22 0.61 -6.41
CA LEU A 18 10.50 0.40 -7.67
C LEU A 18 9.54 -0.79 -7.59
N LYS A 19 9.96 -1.91 -6.97
CA LYS A 19 9.07 -3.06 -6.71
C LYS A 19 7.84 -2.62 -5.92
N ILE A 20 8.05 -1.89 -4.82
CA ILE A 20 6.97 -1.43 -3.94
C ILE A 20 6.01 -0.49 -4.67
N SER A 21 6.53 0.54 -5.34
CA SER A 21 5.72 1.51 -6.08
C SER A 21 4.92 0.84 -7.20
N MET A 22 5.51 -0.11 -7.92
CA MET A 22 4.84 -0.86 -8.98
C MET A 22 3.70 -1.72 -8.42
N GLN A 23 3.93 -2.45 -7.32
CA GLN A 23 2.89 -3.27 -6.70
C GLN A 23 1.77 -2.41 -6.10
N ALA A 24 2.09 -1.26 -5.50
CA ALA A 24 1.09 -0.30 -5.04
C ALA A 24 0.21 0.21 -6.19
N ALA A 25 0.82 0.58 -7.32
CA ALA A 25 0.09 1.02 -8.51
C ALA A 25 -0.84 -0.07 -9.06
N LYS A 26 -0.40 -1.33 -9.09
CA LYS A 26 -1.24 -2.47 -9.48
C LYS A 26 -2.40 -2.70 -8.53
N GLY A 27 -2.16 -2.58 -7.22
CA GLY A 27 -3.23 -2.67 -6.22
C GLY A 27 -4.28 -1.57 -6.40
N LEU A 28 -3.86 -0.33 -6.68
CA LEU A 28 -4.76 0.78 -6.99
C LEU A 28 -5.52 0.57 -8.31
N GLU A 29 -4.86 0.07 -9.34
CA GLU A 29 -5.51 -0.30 -10.61
C GLU A 29 -6.61 -1.33 -10.40
N TYR A 30 -6.35 -2.37 -9.61
CA TYR A 30 -7.33 -3.39 -9.28
C TYR A 30 -8.57 -2.80 -8.60
N LEU A 31 -8.38 -1.90 -7.63
CA LEU A 31 -9.50 -1.21 -6.97
C LEU A 31 -10.35 -0.40 -7.95
N HIS A 32 -9.72 0.24 -8.94
CA HIS A 32 -10.42 1.09 -9.90
C HIS A 32 -11.09 0.34 -11.05
N LYS A 33 -10.51 -0.76 -11.53
CA LYS A 33 -10.93 -1.41 -12.78
C LYS A 33 -11.56 -2.78 -12.57
N GLU A 34 -11.01 -3.56 -11.64
CA GLU A 34 -11.37 -4.97 -11.47
C GLU A 34 -12.39 -5.18 -10.35
N SER A 35 -12.47 -4.23 -9.40
CA SER A 35 -13.48 -4.26 -8.33
C SER A 35 -14.83 -3.80 -8.87
N VAL A 36 -15.90 -4.53 -8.50
CA VAL A 36 -17.28 -4.19 -8.87
C VAL A 36 -18.12 -4.06 -7.59
N PRO A 37 -18.61 -2.86 -7.25
CA PRO A 37 -18.38 -1.59 -7.95
C PRO A 37 -16.92 -1.09 -7.82
N PRO A 38 -16.45 -0.22 -8.74
CA PRO A 38 -15.14 0.42 -8.62
C PRO A 38 -14.96 1.12 -7.27
N ILE A 39 -13.83 0.89 -6.62
CA ILE A 39 -13.51 1.44 -5.30
C ILE A 39 -12.51 2.58 -5.45
N VAL A 40 -12.90 3.79 -5.05
CA VAL A 40 -11.97 4.92 -4.94
C VAL A 40 -11.29 4.88 -3.57
N HIS A 41 -9.96 4.73 -3.53
CA HIS A 41 -9.20 4.61 -2.28
C HIS A 41 -9.33 5.82 -1.34
N ARG A 42 -9.32 7.05 -1.89
CA ARG A 42 -9.46 8.37 -1.20
C ARG A 42 -8.40 8.73 -0.14
N ASN A 43 -7.64 7.78 0.40
CA ASN A 43 -6.65 8.01 1.46
C ASN A 43 -5.26 7.43 1.10
N VAL A 44 -4.78 7.66 -0.12
CA VAL A 44 -3.48 7.11 -0.56
C VAL A 44 -2.34 7.83 0.14
N LYS A 45 -1.67 7.12 1.06
CA LYS A 45 -0.51 7.60 1.82
C LYS A 45 0.37 6.42 2.20
N THR A 46 1.65 6.65 2.48
CA THR A 46 2.62 5.60 2.81
C THR A 46 2.20 4.72 4.00
N LEU A 47 1.50 5.29 4.99
CA LEU A 47 0.95 4.53 6.13
C LEU A 47 -0.08 3.46 5.73
N ASN A 48 -0.71 3.60 4.56
CA ASN A 48 -1.72 2.68 4.05
C ASN A 48 -1.16 1.75 2.96
N ILE A 49 0.16 1.80 2.75
CA ILE A 49 0.90 0.92 1.83
C ILE A 49 1.72 -0.03 2.71
N LEU A 50 1.15 -1.18 3.02
CA LEU A 50 1.74 -2.16 3.93
C LEU A 50 2.74 -3.03 3.18
N LEU A 51 3.80 -3.43 3.89
CA LEU A 51 4.84 -4.33 3.39
C LEU A 51 4.85 -5.60 4.24
N ASP A 52 4.86 -6.76 3.60
CA ASP A 52 5.08 -8.04 4.29
C ASP A 52 6.58 -8.39 4.40
N ALA A 53 6.89 -9.53 5.02
CA ALA A 53 8.27 -9.96 5.28
C ALA A 53 9.09 -10.16 4.00
N GLU A 54 8.41 -10.43 2.87
CA GLU A 54 9.00 -10.61 1.55
C GLU A 54 9.00 -9.31 0.70
N TRP A 55 8.73 -8.16 1.33
CA TRP A 55 8.62 -6.85 0.69
C TRP A 55 7.61 -6.83 -0.45
N ASN A 56 6.50 -7.56 -0.30
CA ASN A 56 5.35 -7.39 -1.16
C ASN A 56 4.42 -6.31 -0.59
N THR A 57 3.80 -5.58 -1.49
CA THR A 57 2.99 -4.41 -1.17
C THR A 57 1.52 -4.74 -1.12
N ARG A 58 0.83 -4.26 -0.08
CA ARG A 58 -0.61 -4.41 0.13
C ARG A 58 -1.24 -3.04 0.37
N ILE A 59 -2.36 -2.79 -0.30
CA ILE A 59 -3.14 -1.56 -0.11
C ILE A 59 -4.09 -1.77 1.07
N ALA A 60 -4.12 -0.84 2.02
CA ALA A 60 -4.95 -0.90 3.23
C ALA A 60 -5.88 0.33 3.35
N ASP A 61 -6.86 0.28 4.26
CA ASP A 61 -7.78 1.38 4.57
C ASP A 61 -8.52 1.99 3.36
N PHE A 62 -8.78 1.17 2.34
CA PHE A 62 -9.65 1.53 1.22
C PHE A 62 -11.11 1.21 1.56
N GLY A 63 -12.06 1.98 1.03
CA GLY A 63 -13.50 1.71 1.24
C GLY A 63 -14.07 2.09 2.61
N LEU A 64 -13.27 2.54 3.57
CA LEU A 64 -13.74 2.94 4.92
C LEU A 64 -14.60 4.22 4.93
N LEU A 65 -14.63 4.98 3.83
CA LEU A 65 -15.44 6.20 3.68
C LEU A 65 -16.79 5.96 2.98
N THR A 66 -17.16 4.70 2.72
CA THR A 66 -18.43 4.31 2.09
C THR A 66 -19.30 3.53 3.08
N SER A 67 -19.52 4.08 4.27
CA SER A 67 -20.63 3.69 5.14
C SER A 67 -21.50 4.92 5.38
N ASN A 68 -22.15 5.38 4.32
CA ASN A 68 -23.38 6.18 4.45
C ASN A 68 -24.47 5.42 3.70
N ASP A 69 -25.33 4.77 4.50
CA ASP A 69 -26.71 4.37 4.27
C ASP A 69 -27.21 4.36 2.82
N LYS A 70 -27.26 3.17 2.19
CA LYS A 70 -28.29 2.82 1.20
C LYS A 70 -28.65 1.32 1.25
N ASP A 71 -28.90 0.82 2.46
CA ASP A 71 -29.68 -0.40 2.66
C ASP A 71 -30.85 -0.07 3.61
N VAL A 72 -31.80 0.73 3.13
CA VAL A 72 -33.20 0.63 3.55
C VAL A 72 -34.02 0.45 2.28
N LYS A 73 -34.28 -0.82 1.99
CA LYS A 73 -35.35 -1.44 1.19
C LYS A 73 -36.10 -0.59 0.16
#